data_AF-A0ABD2JLW4-F1
#
_entry.id   AF-A0ABD2JLW4-F1
#
_cell.length_a   1.000
_cell.length_b   1.000
_cell.length_c   1.000
_cell.angle_alpha   90.00
_cell.angle_beta   90.00
_cell.angle_gamma   90.00
#
_symmetry.space_group_name_H-M   'P 1'
#
loop_
_entity.id
_entity.type
_entity.pdbx_description
1 polymer ?
#
loop_
_entity_poly.entity_id
_entity_poly.type
_entity_poly.pdbx_seq_one_letter_code
_entity_poly.pdbx_strand_id
1 'polypeptide(L)'
;MAARSNTNKEALKNHQTSKTIATKKLVVQDYKNRLKDNIKSLNDNFECILGASKVNCDDATHRSNSAGKLGEHYAIRNEAIARAALLVKATNELKMLTNEIREFLTIRDFNFISNSIAKAEEDFKKRLKQYENDYSALRMSISTMASEIDRELVENSLYRF
;
A
#
# COMPACT_ATOMS: atom_id res chain seq x y z
N MET A 1 24.46 15.44 -24.81
CA MET A 1 23.83 15.91 -23.54
C MET A 1 22.55 15.16 -23.16
N ALA A 2 21.74 14.65 -24.10
CA ALA A 2 20.46 13.97 -23.80
C ALA A 2 20.57 12.64 -23.01
N ALA A 3 21.61 11.83 -23.25
CA ALA A 3 21.76 10.51 -22.61
C ALA A 3 21.97 10.58 -21.08
N ARG A 4 22.71 11.59 -20.58
CA ARG A 4 22.92 11.80 -19.12
C ARG A 4 21.65 12.22 -18.37
N SER A 5 20.70 12.85 -19.06
CA SER A 5 19.43 13.30 -18.48
C SER A 5 18.45 12.13 -18.23
N ASN A 6 18.44 11.12 -19.11
CA ASN A 6 17.59 9.94 -18.96
C ASN A 6 18.05 9.00 -17.83
N THR A 7 19.36 8.76 -17.70
CA THR A 7 19.91 7.95 -16.60
C THR A 7 19.63 8.53 -15.22
N ASN A 8 19.61 9.86 -15.08
CA ASN A 8 19.28 10.52 -13.81
C ASN A 8 17.79 10.40 -13.48
N LYS A 9 16.90 10.52 -14.47
CA LYS A 9 15.44 10.34 -14.28
C LYS A 9 15.08 8.90 -13.88
N GLU A 10 15.73 7.90 -14.45
CA GLU A 10 15.52 6.49 -14.10
C GLU A 10 16.03 6.16 -12.69
N ALA A 11 17.19 6.69 -12.29
CA ALA A 11 17.72 6.56 -10.94
C ALA A 11 16.81 7.23 -9.89
N LEU A 12 16.26 8.42 -10.19
CA LEU A 12 15.29 9.12 -9.34
C LEU A 12 13.98 8.34 -9.20
N LYS A 13 13.46 7.75 -10.28
CA LYS A 13 12.25 6.90 -10.28
C LYS A 13 12.45 5.62 -9.45
N ASN A 14 13.59 4.93 -9.63
CA ASN A 14 13.93 3.72 -8.87
C ASN A 14 14.16 4.00 -7.37
N HIS A 15 14.68 5.18 -7.05
CA HIS A 15 14.85 5.61 -5.67
C HIS A 15 13.49 5.98 -5.01
N GLN A 16 12.58 6.60 -5.76
CA GLN A 16 11.20 6.87 -5.29
C GLN A 16 10.37 5.60 -5.09
N THR A 17 10.44 4.62 -5.99
CA THR A 17 9.75 3.33 -5.82
C THR A 17 10.32 2.54 -4.64
N SER A 18 11.65 2.50 -4.47
CA SER A 18 12.29 1.84 -3.32
C SER A 18 11.93 2.50 -1.99
N LYS A 19 11.91 3.83 -1.93
CA LYS A 19 11.43 4.59 -0.76
C LYS A 19 9.95 4.29 -0.47
N THR A 20 9.11 4.24 -1.51
CA THR A 20 7.68 3.92 -1.36
C THR A 20 7.47 2.50 -0.82
N ILE A 21 8.26 1.52 -1.26
CA ILE A 21 8.21 0.14 -0.77
C ILE A 21 8.71 0.04 0.68
N ALA A 22 9.78 0.74 1.03
CA ALA A 22 10.28 0.81 2.41
C ALA A 22 9.24 1.43 3.35
N THR A 23 8.58 2.51 2.94
CA THR A 23 7.49 3.14 3.69
C THR A 23 6.28 2.22 3.81
N LYS A 24 5.93 1.44 2.77
CA LYS A 24 4.86 0.43 2.85
C LYS A 24 5.18 -0.66 3.87
N LYS A 25 6.42 -1.16 3.90
CA LYS A 25 6.86 -2.17 4.90
C LYS A 25 6.78 -1.63 6.32
N LEU A 26 7.20 -0.39 6.55
CA LEU A 26 7.12 0.25 7.86
C LEU A 26 5.67 0.40 8.33
N VAL A 27 4.76 0.83 7.45
CA VAL A 27 3.33 0.93 7.77
C VAL A 27 2.73 -0.44 8.12
N VAL A 28 3.03 -1.48 7.35
CA VAL A 28 2.57 -2.85 7.65
C VAL A 28 3.15 -3.35 8.98
N GLN A 29 4.39 -3.01 9.30
CA GLN A 29 5.00 -3.38 10.57
C GLN A 29 4.33 -2.67 11.76
N ASP A 30 4.01 -1.38 11.61
CA ASP A 30 3.24 -0.63 12.61
C ASP A 30 1.86 -1.26 12.85
N TYR A 31 1.13 -1.62 11.78
CA TYR A 31 -0.15 -2.30 11.91
C TYR A 31 -0.06 -3.65 12.63
N LYS A 32 1.00 -4.43 12.39
CA LYS A 32 1.25 -5.69 13.11
C LYS A 32 1.50 -5.46 14.59
N ASN A 33 2.31 -4.46 14.94
CA ASN A 33 2.60 -4.12 16.32
C ASN A 33 1.32 -3.69 17.05
N ARG A 34 0.56 -2.75 16.47
CA ARG A 34 -0.72 -2.27 17.02
C ARG A 34 -1.74 -3.38 17.21
N LEU A 35 -1.82 -4.33 16.27
CA LEU A 35 -2.70 -5.51 16.39
C LEU A 35 -2.30 -6.36 17.60
N LYS A 36 -1.00 -6.69 17.70
CA LYS A 36 -0.47 -7.52 18.78
C LYS A 36 -0.69 -6.86 20.15
N ASP A 37 -0.41 -5.57 20.25
CA ASP A 37 -0.53 -4.82 21.50
C ASP A 37 -2.00 -4.72 21.94
N ASN A 38 -2.91 -4.49 21.00
CA ASN A 38 -4.35 -4.43 21.30
C ASN A 38 -4.93 -5.79 21.69
N ILE A 39 -4.55 -6.88 21.03
CA ILE A 39 -4.95 -8.24 21.44
C ILE A 39 -4.42 -8.57 22.83
N LYS A 40 -3.15 -8.24 23.11
CA LYS A 40 -2.56 -8.45 24.43
C LYS A 40 -3.31 -7.66 25.51
N SER A 41 -3.60 -6.38 25.25
CA SER A 41 -4.39 -5.55 26.15
C SER A 41 -5.78 -6.13 26.40
N LEU A 42 -6.45 -6.67 25.37
CA LEU A 42 -7.75 -7.34 25.54
C LEU A 42 -7.65 -8.56 26.47
N ASN A 43 -6.70 -9.45 26.21
CA ASN A 43 -6.53 -10.66 27.00
C ASN A 43 -6.15 -10.34 28.46
N ASP A 44 -5.13 -9.50 28.67
CA ASP A 44 -4.61 -9.17 30.00
C ASP A 44 -5.71 -8.50 30.85
N ASN A 45 -6.48 -7.56 30.28
CA ASN A 45 -7.55 -6.89 31.03
C ASN A 45 -8.74 -7.80 31.29
N PHE A 46 -9.08 -8.70 30.35
CA PHE A 46 -10.15 -9.67 30.55
C PHE A 46 -9.80 -10.70 31.63
N GLU A 47 -8.57 -11.22 31.64
CA GLU A 47 -8.07 -12.12 32.68
C GLU A 47 -8.11 -11.47 34.07
N CYS A 48 -7.72 -10.19 34.18
CA CYS A 48 -7.83 -9.46 35.45
C CYS A 48 -9.27 -9.33 35.94
N ILE A 49 -10.23 -9.00 35.05
CA ILE A 49 -11.65 -8.93 35.42
C ILE A 49 -12.16 -10.30 35.86
N LEU A 50 -11.79 -11.36 35.14
CA LEU A 50 -12.19 -12.73 35.48
C LEU A 50 -11.62 -13.16 36.84
N GLY A 51 -10.35 -12.83 37.10
CA GLY A 51 -9.70 -13.06 38.38
C GLY A 51 -10.39 -12.34 39.54
N ALA A 52 -10.72 -11.05 39.36
CA ALA A 52 -11.46 -10.25 40.33
C ALA A 52 -12.91 -10.73 40.57
N SER A 53 -13.50 -11.42 39.60
CA SER A 53 -14.88 -11.93 39.67
C SER A 53 -15.00 -13.30 40.35
N LYS A 54 -13.87 -13.97 40.64
CA LYS A 54 -13.88 -15.27 41.33
C LYS A 54 -14.31 -15.09 42.78
N VAL A 55 -15.40 -15.75 43.16
CA VAL A 55 -15.87 -15.79 44.55
C VAL A 55 -15.11 -16.89 45.29
N ASN A 56 -14.31 -16.52 46.29
CA ASN A 56 -13.71 -17.51 47.21
C ASN A 56 -14.80 -18.02 48.16
N CYS A 57 -15.17 -19.28 48.03
CA CYS A 57 -16.19 -19.93 48.86
C CYS A 57 -15.83 -19.96 50.35
N ASP A 58 -14.54 -19.99 50.69
CA ASP A 58 -14.05 -20.03 52.08
C ASP A 58 -14.22 -18.69 52.80
N ASP A 59 -14.21 -17.57 52.08
CA ASP A 59 -14.34 -16.21 52.64
C ASP A 59 -15.79 -15.87 53.05
N ALA A 60 -16.76 -16.64 52.57
CA ALA A 60 -18.17 -16.50 52.87
C ALA A 60 -18.54 -16.90 54.32
N THR A 61 -17.63 -17.55 55.06
CA THR A 61 -17.89 -18.06 56.41
C THR A 61 -17.42 -17.15 57.55
N HIS A 62 -16.62 -16.09 57.29
CA HIS A 62 -16.11 -15.21 58.35
C HIS A 62 -16.73 -13.80 58.32
N ARG A 63 -17.81 -13.64 59.10
CA ARG A 63 -18.53 -12.37 59.39
C ARG A 63 -17.84 -11.50 60.47
N SER A 64 -16.52 -11.33 60.44
CA SER A 64 -15.85 -10.45 61.41
C SER A 64 -14.82 -9.56 60.71
N ASN A 65 -15.18 -8.27 60.59
CA ASN A 65 -14.43 -7.10 60.09
C ASN A 65 -15.02 -6.48 58.81
N SER A 66 -16.18 -5.83 58.95
CA SER A 66 -16.93 -5.22 57.85
C SER A 66 -16.31 -3.94 57.27
N ALA A 67 -15.46 -3.22 58.02
CA ALA A 67 -14.88 -1.95 57.57
C ALA A 67 -13.74 -2.11 56.55
N GLY A 68 -12.87 -3.11 56.73
CA GLY A 68 -11.77 -3.41 55.79
C GLY A 68 -12.25 -4.08 54.49
N LYS A 69 -13.19 -5.03 54.61
CA LYS A 69 -13.77 -5.75 53.46
C LYS A 69 -14.58 -4.83 52.52
N LEU A 70 -15.18 -3.75 53.04
CA LEU A 70 -15.92 -2.79 52.22
C LEU A 70 -15.00 -1.95 51.32
N GLY A 71 -13.87 -1.47 51.86
CA GLY A 71 -12.88 -0.72 51.10
C GLY A 71 -12.23 -1.55 49.98
N GLU A 72 -11.87 -2.79 50.29
CA GLU A 72 -11.35 -3.76 49.32
C GLU A 72 -12.36 -4.06 48.21
N HIS A 73 -13.63 -4.28 48.55
CA HIS A 73 -14.70 -4.48 47.57
C HIS A 73 -14.85 -3.29 46.60
N TYR A 74 -14.82 -2.04 47.12
CA TYR A 74 -14.87 -0.86 46.26
C TYR A 74 -13.61 -0.70 45.39
N ALA A 75 -12.43 -1.04 45.91
CA ALA A 75 -11.19 -1.02 45.16
C ALA A 75 -11.23 -2.01 43.98
N ILE A 76 -11.60 -3.26 44.24
CA ILE A 76 -11.74 -4.30 43.20
C ILE A 76 -12.79 -3.91 42.16
N ARG A 77 -13.94 -3.38 42.60
CA ARG A 77 -14.99 -2.88 41.69
C ARG A 77 -14.48 -1.76 40.80
N ASN A 78 -13.78 -0.77 41.36
CA ASN A 78 -13.26 0.37 40.60
C ASN A 78 -12.17 -0.06 39.62
N GLU A 79 -11.30 -0.99 40.01
CA GLU A 79 -10.33 -1.58 39.10
C GLU A 79 -11.03 -2.31 37.95
N ALA A 80 -12.02 -3.16 38.21
CA ALA A 80 -12.75 -3.88 37.18
C ALA A 80 -13.44 -2.93 36.17
N ILE A 81 -14.01 -1.81 36.64
CA ILE A 81 -14.57 -0.77 35.78
C ILE A 81 -13.48 -0.13 34.90
N ALA A 82 -12.32 0.20 35.46
CA ALA A 82 -11.20 0.76 34.69
C ALA A 82 -10.68 -0.24 33.64
N ARG A 83 -10.56 -1.52 33.98
CA ARG A 83 -10.17 -2.60 33.07
C ARG A 83 -11.18 -2.77 31.94
N ALA A 84 -12.49 -2.71 32.24
CA ALA A 84 -13.55 -2.78 31.23
C ALA A 84 -13.47 -1.59 30.25
N ALA A 85 -13.17 -0.38 30.74
CA ALA A 85 -12.94 0.78 29.88
C ALA A 85 -11.73 0.59 28.95
N LEU A 86 -10.64 -0.02 29.44
CA LEU A 86 -9.47 -0.36 28.62
C LEU A 86 -9.79 -1.42 27.54
N LEU A 87 -10.64 -2.39 27.83
CA LEU A 87 -11.13 -3.35 26.84
C LEU A 87 -11.89 -2.67 25.69
N VAL A 88 -12.81 -1.77 26.04
CA VAL A 88 -13.58 -0.99 25.04
C VAL A 88 -12.64 -0.13 24.19
N LYS A 89 -11.65 0.50 24.83
CA LYS A 89 -10.62 1.29 24.12
C LYS A 89 -9.85 0.43 23.12
N ALA A 90 -9.31 -0.71 23.55
CA ALA A 90 -8.56 -1.62 22.68
C ALA A 90 -9.42 -2.15 21.51
N THR A 91 -10.70 -2.43 21.77
CA THR A 91 -11.66 -2.84 20.73
C THR A 91 -11.88 -1.74 19.70
N ASN A 92 -12.03 -0.48 20.14
CA ASN A 92 -12.16 0.65 19.24
C ASN A 92 -10.88 0.88 18.41
N GLU A 93 -9.70 0.73 19.03
CA GLU A 93 -8.42 0.81 18.32
C GLU A 93 -8.29 -0.27 17.23
N LEU A 94 -8.73 -1.50 17.49
CA LEU A 94 -8.78 -2.57 16.48
C LEU A 94 -9.75 -2.25 15.33
N LYS A 95 -10.90 -1.63 15.62
CA LYS A 95 -11.83 -1.16 14.60
C LYS A 95 -11.20 -0.10 13.71
N MET A 96 -10.50 0.88 14.30
CA MET A 96 -9.79 1.91 13.54
C MET A 96 -8.66 1.31 12.70
N LEU A 97 -7.87 0.39 13.27
CA LEU A 97 -6.84 -0.34 12.54
C LEU A 97 -7.41 -1.08 11.33
N THR A 98 -8.57 -1.72 11.47
CA THR A 98 -9.25 -2.40 10.35
C THR A 98 -9.63 -1.43 9.23
N ASN A 99 -10.11 -0.23 9.58
CA ASN A 99 -10.44 0.80 8.60
C ASN A 99 -9.19 1.34 7.90
N GLU A 100 -8.11 1.59 8.65
CA GLU A 100 -6.82 2.02 8.10
C GLU A 100 -6.22 0.98 7.15
N ILE A 101 -6.32 -0.31 7.47
CA ILE A 101 -5.89 -1.40 6.57
C ILE A 101 -6.72 -1.38 5.29
N ARG A 102 -8.05 -1.21 5.39
CA ARG A 102 -8.92 -1.11 4.22
C ARG A 102 -8.53 0.08 3.35
N GLU A 103 -8.28 1.24 3.96
CA GLU A 103 -7.83 2.44 3.24
C GLU A 103 -6.47 2.22 2.57
N PHE A 104 -5.52 1.63 3.30
CA PHE A 104 -4.19 1.30 2.78
C PHE A 104 -4.28 0.38 1.56
N LEU A 105 -5.12 -0.67 1.62
CA LEU A 105 -5.29 -1.62 0.52
C LEU A 105 -6.03 -0.99 -0.66
N THR A 106 -7.09 -0.21 -0.42
CA THR A 106 -7.89 0.35 -1.50
C THR A 106 -7.20 1.56 -2.15
N ILE A 107 -6.80 2.57 -1.37
CA ILE A 107 -6.34 3.87 -1.92
C ILE A 107 -4.90 3.81 -2.44
N ARG A 108 -4.01 3.07 -1.79
CA ARG A 108 -2.60 3.02 -2.24
C ARG A 108 -2.36 2.10 -3.43
N ASP A 109 -3.20 1.08 -3.67
CA ASP A 109 -3.08 0.26 -4.87
C ASP A 109 -3.59 0.98 -6.12
N PHE A 110 -4.61 1.83 -6.03
CA PHE A 110 -5.02 2.67 -7.17
C PHE A 110 -3.88 3.56 -7.66
N ASN A 111 -3.13 4.19 -6.75
CA ASN A 111 -1.97 5.00 -7.14
C ASN A 111 -0.87 4.18 -7.82
N PHE A 112 -0.65 2.94 -7.39
CA PHE A 112 0.31 2.03 -8.05
C PHE A 112 -0.16 1.61 -9.44
N ILE A 113 -1.44 1.25 -9.58
CA ILE A 113 -2.06 0.88 -10.85
C ILE A 113 -2.04 2.08 -11.81
N SER A 114 -2.43 3.27 -11.38
CA SER A 114 -2.39 4.51 -12.19
C SER A 114 -0.98 4.80 -12.70
N ASN A 115 0.05 4.65 -11.86
CA ASN A 115 1.43 4.84 -12.29
C ASN A 115 1.89 3.77 -13.28
N SER A 116 1.44 2.53 -13.11
CA SER A 116 1.75 1.43 -14.03
C SER A 116 1.07 1.62 -15.39
N ILE A 117 -0.18 2.07 -15.39
CA ILE A 117 -0.93 2.46 -16.61
C ILE A 117 -0.23 3.62 -17.32
N ALA A 118 0.11 4.70 -16.60
CA ALA A 118 0.81 5.84 -17.17
C ALA A 118 2.15 5.45 -17.81
N LYS A 119 2.90 4.53 -17.18
CA LYS A 119 4.13 3.98 -17.77
C LYS A 119 3.85 3.18 -19.04
N ALA A 120 2.85 2.29 -19.02
CA ALA A 120 2.46 1.52 -20.19
C ALA A 120 2.03 2.43 -21.34
N GLU A 121 1.25 3.47 -21.08
CA GLU A 121 0.85 4.48 -22.07
C GLU A 121 2.05 5.21 -22.67
N GLU A 122 3.04 5.58 -21.85
CA GLU A 122 4.26 6.23 -22.32
C GLU A 122 5.06 5.30 -23.26
N ASP A 123 5.19 4.03 -22.89
CA ASP A 123 5.87 3.02 -23.70
C ASP A 123 5.12 2.75 -25.02
N PHE A 124 3.79 2.72 -24.99
CA PHE A 124 2.96 2.62 -26.20
C PHE A 124 3.14 3.84 -27.11
N LYS A 125 3.12 5.06 -26.56
CA LYS A 125 3.37 6.29 -27.34
C LYS A 125 4.74 6.29 -28.01
N LYS A 126 5.78 5.80 -27.32
CA LYS A 126 7.13 5.66 -27.90
C LYS A 126 7.14 4.68 -29.06
N ARG A 127 6.52 3.51 -28.89
CA ARG A 127 6.41 2.49 -29.97
C ARG A 127 5.62 3.01 -31.15
N LEU A 128 4.50 3.69 -30.91
CA LEU A 128 3.68 4.28 -31.97
C LEU A 128 4.49 5.27 -32.80
N LYS A 129 5.22 6.18 -32.13
CA LYS A 129 6.08 7.15 -32.82
C LYS A 129 7.19 6.50 -33.64
N GLN A 130 7.70 5.35 -33.18
CA GLN A 130 8.69 4.59 -33.94
C GLN A 130 8.06 3.96 -35.19
N TYR A 131 6.88 3.35 -35.08
CA TYR A 131 6.14 2.85 -36.25
C TYR A 131 5.81 3.96 -37.26
N GLU A 132 5.42 5.15 -36.80
CA GLU A 132 5.17 6.30 -37.67
C GLU A 132 6.43 6.72 -38.46
N ASN A 133 7.58 6.75 -37.78
CA ASN A 133 8.86 7.07 -38.42
C ASN A 133 9.25 6.00 -39.45
N ASP A 134 9.13 4.72 -39.09
CA ASP A 134 9.47 3.60 -39.97
C ASP A 134 8.56 3.58 -41.21
N TYR A 135 7.26 3.82 -41.01
CA TYR A 135 6.30 3.94 -42.10
C TYR A 135 6.63 5.12 -43.03
N SER A 136 6.96 6.28 -42.46
CA SER A 136 7.37 7.46 -43.24
C SER A 136 8.63 7.19 -44.06
N ALA A 137 9.64 6.55 -43.46
CA ALA A 137 10.89 6.18 -44.12
C ALA A 137 10.65 5.19 -45.27
N LEU A 138 9.83 4.16 -45.03
CA LEU A 138 9.46 3.18 -46.06
C LEU A 138 8.70 3.85 -47.21
N ARG A 139 7.75 4.73 -46.90
CA ARG A 139 7.00 5.49 -47.90
C ARG A 139 7.91 6.37 -48.76
N MET A 140 8.88 7.04 -48.15
CA MET A 140 9.89 7.82 -48.88
C MET A 140 10.73 6.93 -49.80
N SER A 141 11.22 5.79 -49.30
CA SER A 141 12.00 4.83 -50.09
C SER A 141 11.24 4.30 -51.31
N ILE A 142 9.95 3.96 -51.15
CA ILE A 142 9.10 3.55 -52.27
C ILE A 142 8.93 4.68 -53.30
N SER A 143 8.71 5.90 -52.84
CA SER A 143 8.59 7.06 -53.73
C SER A 143 9.88 7.34 -54.50
N THR A 144 11.03 7.16 -53.86
CA THR A 144 12.34 7.26 -54.51
C THR A 144 12.52 6.17 -55.56
N MET A 145 12.27 4.90 -55.22
CA MET A 145 12.36 3.79 -56.18
C MET A 145 11.43 3.97 -57.38
N ALA A 146 10.19 4.43 -57.18
CA ALA A 146 9.28 4.72 -58.28
C ALA A 146 9.83 5.81 -59.21
N SER A 147 10.41 6.88 -58.64
CA SER A 147 11.01 7.97 -59.42
C SER A 147 12.25 7.53 -60.19
N GLU A 148 13.05 6.63 -59.62
CA GLU A 148 14.21 6.02 -60.28
C GLU A 148 13.79 5.15 -61.47
N ILE A 149 12.77 4.31 -61.28
CA ILE A 149 12.18 3.48 -62.35
C ILE A 149 11.65 4.37 -63.48
N ASP A 150 10.89 5.41 -63.16
CA ASP A 150 10.35 6.35 -64.15
C ASP A 150 11.47 7.02 -64.96
N ARG A 151 12.57 7.42 -64.29
CA ARG A 151 13.74 8.00 -64.95
C ARG A 151 14.42 6.99 -65.88
N GLU A 152 14.67 5.76 -65.42
CA GLU A 152 15.31 4.71 -66.23
C GLU A 152 14.46 4.35 -67.46
N LEU A 153 13.14 4.33 -67.33
CA LEU A 153 12.22 4.11 -68.44
C LEU A 153 12.32 5.22 -69.50
N VAL A 154 12.34 6.48 -69.06
CA VAL A 154 12.50 7.63 -69.96
C VAL A 154 13.85 7.57 -70.67
N GLU A 155 14.94 7.35 -69.92
CA GLU A 155 16.29 7.21 -70.48
C GLU A 155 16.35 6.07 -71.51
N ASN A 156 15.86 4.88 -71.21
CA ASN A 156 15.86 3.75 -72.16
C ASN A 156 14.94 3.97 -73.38
N SER A 157 13.83 4.70 -73.21
CA SER A 157 12.94 5.04 -74.33
C SER A 157 13.59 6.02 -75.31
N LEU A 158 14.49 6.88 -74.83
CA LEU A 158 15.27 7.82 -75.64
C LEU A 158 16.37 7.12 -76.44
N TYR A 159 16.89 5.98 -75.99
CA TYR A 159 17.90 5.19 -76.72
C TYR A 159 17.29 4.21 -77.76
N ARG A 160 15.96 4.19 -77.90
CA ARG A 160 15.24 3.28 -78.83
C ARG A 160 14.74 3.95 -80.13
N PHE A 161 15.13 5.20 -80.39
CA PHE A 161 14.98 5.88 -81.68
C PHE A 161 16.37 6.25 -82.23
#